data_AF-A0A2L2NZX1-F1
#
_entry.id   AF-A0A2L2NZX1-F1
#
_cell.length_a   1.000
_cell.length_b   1.000
_cell.length_c   1.000
_cell.angle_alpha   90.00
_cell.angle_beta   90.00
_cell.angle_gamma   90.00
#
_symmetry.space_group_name_H-M   'P 1'
#
loop_
_entity.id
_entity.type
_entity.pdbx_description
1 polymer ?
#
loop_
_entity_poly.entity_id
_entity_poly.type
_entity_poly.pdbx_seq_one_letter_code
_entity_poly.pdbx_strand_id
1 'polypeptide(L)'
;MPIPKTIEQLQQFLETHEDFGKINGQEVVSVREDITELRNIFVLKDTYYKAVLRGTVLTYSKSQIAESALTLFLTDESIYGRQIVPKPADSGWYNTEYPALVPANTYELACSRAREIGFSESDLLTYALNLFVNNPGINQIYDAYIENLCKQNNVKADYVELKILGWLKYQARKKRLELSLAAGEFVDRAKLP
;
A
#
# COMPACT_ATOMS: atom_id res chain seq x y z
N MET A 1 -10.94 -6.52 31.44
CA MET A 1 -11.34 -5.10 31.51
C MET A 1 -12.11 -4.75 30.24
N PRO A 2 -13.07 -3.81 30.27
CA PRO A 2 -13.73 -3.38 29.05
C PRO A 2 -12.69 -2.76 28.10
N ILE A 3 -12.77 -3.11 26.83
CA ILE A 3 -11.96 -2.53 25.74
C ILE A 3 -12.22 -1.01 25.75
N PRO A 4 -11.18 -0.17 25.76
CA PRO A 4 -11.34 1.28 25.69
C PRO A 4 -12.15 1.67 24.45
N LYS A 5 -13.30 2.30 24.66
CA LYS A 5 -14.18 2.82 23.58
C LYS A 5 -14.16 4.35 23.51
N THR A 6 -13.44 5.01 24.41
CA THR A 6 -13.26 6.48 24.45
C THR A 6 -11.80 6.85 24.75
N ILE A 7 -11.44 8.11 24.51
CA ILE A 7 -10.07 8.64 24.69
C ILE A 7 -9.64 8.58 26.15
N GLU A 8 -10.53 8.88 27.11
CA GLU A 8 -10.18 8.82 28.53
C GLU A 8 -9.93 7.38 29.01
N GLN A 9 -10.65 6.39 28.46
CA GLN A 9 -10.42 4.97 28.77
C GLN A 9 -9.09 4.46 28.19
N LEU A 10 -8.66 5.03 27.07
CA LEU A 10 -7.38 4.70 26.44
C LEU A 10 -6.22 5.33 27.21
N GLN A 11 -6.36 6.58 27.68
CA GLN A 11 -5.35 7.23 28.53
C GLN A 11 -5.13 6.48 29.84
N GLN A 12 -6.22 6.11 30.52
CA GLN A 12 -6.14 5.36 31.78
C GLN A 12 -5.59 3.92 31.58
N PHE A 13 -5.77 3.33 30.39
CA PHE A 13 -5.18 2.05 30.03
C PHE A 13 -3.66 2.18 29.75
N LEU A 14 -3.22 3.23 29.05
CA LEU A 14 -1.81 3.49 28.74
C LEU A 14 -0.99 3.80 30.01
N GLU A 15 -1.55 4.54 30.96
CA GLU A 15 -0.91 4.79 32.26
C GLU A 15 -0.78 3.53 33.13
N THR A 16 -1.64 2.53 32.94
CA THR A 16 -1.64 1.28 33.73
C THR A 16 -0.88 0.12 33.07
N HIS A 17 -0.41 0.30 31.83
CA HIS A 17 0.28 -0.72 31.04
C HIS A 17 1.56 -0.15 30.40
N GLU A 18 2.29 0.70 31.11
CA GLU A 18 3.51 1.40 30.61
C GLU A 18 4.63 0.44 30.12
N ASP A 19 4.56 -0.83 30.55
CA ASP A 19 5.48 -1.92 30.19
C ASP A 19 4.99 -2.81 29.03
N PHE A 20 3.83 -2.54 28.44
CA PHE A 20 3.35 -3.30 27.28
C PHE A 20 4.33 -3.11 26.10
N GLY A 21 4.95 -4.20 25.65
CA GLY A 21 5.97 -4.13 24.59
C GLY A 21 7.37 -3.77 25.07
N LYS A 22 7.63 -3.77 26.38
CA LYS A 22 8.96 -3.63 26.98
C LYS A 22 9.36 -4.91 27.75
N ILE A 23 10.64 -5.27 27.73
CA ILE A 23 11.25 -6.25 28.64
C ILE A 23 12.32 -5.50 29.44
N ASN A 24 12.19 -5.47 30.77
CA ASN A 24 13.09 -4.73 31.67
C ASN A 24 13.25 -3.24 31.32
N GLY A 25 12.16 -2.58 30.91
CA GLY A 25 12.16 -1.17 30.51
C GLY A 25 12.74 -0.89 29.12
N GLN A 26 13.20 -1.89 28.38
CA GLN A 26 13.63 -1.76 26.98
C GLN A 26 12.52 -2.20 26.03
N GLU A 27 12.22 -1.37 25.03
CA GLU A 27 11.30 -1.72 23.95
C GLU A 27 11.74 -3.03 23.28
N VAL A 28 10.83 -4.00 23.20
CA VAL A 28 11.07 -5.32 22.60
C VAL A 28 11.22 -5.21 21.08
N VAL A 29 10.63 -4.17 20.50
CA VAL A 29 10.73 -3.84 19.08
C VAL A 29 10.88 -2.33 18.97
N SER A 30 11.98 -1.85 18.42
CA SER A 30 12.12 -0.44 18.08
C SER A 30 11.16 -0.12 16.93
N VAL A 31 10.35 0.94 17.10
CA VAL A 31 9.71 1.57 15.94
C VAL A 31 10.85 2.13 15.11
N ARG A 32 11.04 1.58 13.91
CA ARG A 32 11.98 2.11 12.94
C ARG A 32 11.52 3.53 12.57
N GLU A 33 12.15 4.53 13.18
CA GLU A 33 11.85 5.97 12.97
C GLU A 33 12.04 6.39 11.51
N ASP A 34 12.76 5.59 10.71
CA ASP A 34 12.97 5.80 9.29
C ASP A 34 11.80 5.34 8.40
N ILE A 35 10.70 4.85 8.99
CA ILE A 35 9.52 4.36 8.26
C ILE A 35 8.30 5.24 8.52
N THR A 36 7.68 5.74 7.45
CA THR A 36 6.40 6.45 7.47
C THR A 36 5.26 5.51 7.09
N GLU A 37 4.16 5.55 7.84
CA GLU A 37 2.92 4.87 7.51
C GLU A 37 2.01 5.78 6.66
N LEU A 38 1.76 5.34 5.43
CA LEU A 38 0.78 5.96 4.54
C LEU A 38 -0.62 5.58 5.01
N ARG A 39 -1.33 6.55 5.58
CA ARG A 39 -2.73 6.43 6.02
C ARG A 39 -3.59 7.44 5.31
N ASN A 40 -4.86 7.09 5.04
CA ASN A 40 -5.83 8.00 4.42
C ASN A 40 -5.42 8.52 3.03
N ILE A 41 -4.47 7.87 2.35
CA ILE A 41 -4.14 8.16 0.95
C ILE A 41 -4.96 7.23 0.06
N PHE A 42 -5.77 7.82 -0.82
CA PHE A 42 -6.68 7.08 -1.70
C PHE A 42 -6.19 7.17 -3.13
N VAL A 43 -6.31 6.06 -3.85
CA VAL A 43 -5.89 5.94 -5.25
C VAL A 43 -7.04 5.44 -6.11
N LEU A 44 -6.89 5.56 -7.43
CA LEU A 44 -7.86 5.01 -8.37
C LEU A 44 -7.92 3.48 -8.22
N LYS A 45 -9.13 2.95 -8.14
CA LYS A 45 -9.39 1.51 -7.93
C LYS A 45 -8.72 0.62 -8.98
N ASP A 46 -8.71 1.05 -10.24
CA ASP A 46 -8.07 0.33 -11.34
C ASP A 46 -6.53 0.30 -11.18
N THR A 47 -5.93 1.47 -10.91
CA THR A 47 -4.50 1.58 -10.61
C THR A 47 -4.10 0.72 -9.41
N TYR A 48 -4.91 0.71 -8.35
CA TYR A 48 -4.69 -0.17 -7.19
C TYR A 48 -4.59 -1.64 -7.61
N TYR A 49 -5.58 -2.17 -8.33
CA TYR A 49 -5.58 -3.59 -8.69
C TYR A 49 -4.47 -3.95 -9.66
N LYS A 50 -4.20 -3.08 -10.65
CA LYS A 50 -3.08 -3.29 -11.57
C LYS A 50 -1.76 -3.32 -10.82
N ALA A 51 -1.52 -2.38 -9.91
CA ALA A 51 -0.29 -2.35 -9.11
C ALA A 51 -0.14 -3.61 -8.25
N VAL A 52 -1.23 -4.04 -7.60
CA VAL A 52 -1.23 -5.29 -6.81
C VAL A 52 -0.96 -6.51 -7.68
N LEU A 53 -1.57 -6.62 -8.87
CA LEU A 53 -1.33 -7.72 -9.80
C LEU A 53 0.14 -7.79 -10.23
N ARG A 54 0.72 -6.66 -10.67
CA ARG A 54 2.14 -6.60 -11.06
C ARG A 54 3.06 -6.91 -9.89
N GLY A 55 2.80 -6.30 -8.73
CA GLY A 55 3.59 -6.51 -7.52
C GLY A 55 3.53 -7.96 -7.03
N THR A 56 2.38 -8.64 -7.17
CA THR A 56 2.23 -10.05 -6.78
C THR A 56 3.15 -10.97 -7.58
N VAL A 57 3.26 -10.75 -8.90
CA VAL A 57 4.17 -11.53 -9.75
C VAL A 57 5.63 -11.33 -9.34
N LEU A 58 5.98 -10.13 -8.88
CA LEU A 58 7.30 -9.79 -8.35
C LEU A 58 7.49 -10.19 -6.88
N THR A 59 6.48 -10.80 -6.24
CA THR A 59 6.44 -11.12 -4.80
C THR A 59 6.59 -9.90 -3.88
N TYR A 60 6.26 -8.71 -4.36
CA TYR A 60 6.33 -7.47 -3.60
C TYR A 60 5.15 -7.31 -2.67
N SER A 61 5.44 -6.85 -1.45
CA SER A 61 4.44 -6.30 -0.53
C SER A 61 3.96 -4.91 -0.99
N LYS A 62 2.83 -4.43 -0.45
CA LYS A 62 2.33 -3.06 -0.72
C LYS A 62 3.36 -1.98 -0.39
N SER A 63 4.15 -2.17 0.67
CA SER A 63 5.28 -1.31 1.02
C SER A 63 6.32 -1.22 -0.08
N GLN A 64 6.76 -2.38 -0.60
CA GLN A 64 7.76 -2.44 -1.67
C GLN A 64 7.22 -1.89 -3.00
N ILE A 65 5.93 -2.13 -3.29
CA ILE A 65 5.26 -1.52 -4.45
C ILE A 65 5.25 0.00 -4.30
N ALA A 66 4.83 0.54 -3.15
CA ALA A 66 4.77 1.98 -2.89
C ALA A 66 6.16 2.61 -2.94
N GLU A 67 7.17 1.99 -2.32
CA GLU A 67 8.55 2.48 -2.36
C GLU A 67 9.08 2.53 -3.80
N SER A 68 8.95 1.43 -4.56
CA SER A 68 9.37 1.36 -5.97
C SER A 68 8.64 2.39 -6.83
N ALA A 69 7.33 2.55 -6.63
CA ALA A 69 6.52 3.53 -7.32
C ALA A 69 6.98 4.97 -7.04
N LEU A 70 7.25 5.31 -5.77
CA LEU A 70 7.73 6.62 -5.38
C LEU A 70 9.15 6.87 -5.92
N THR A 71 10.02 5.87 -5.96
CA THR A 71 11.32 5.97 -6.62
C THR A 71 11.18 6.29 -8.11
N LEU A 72 10.27 5.62 -8.82
CA LEU A 72 10.00 5.92 -10.24
C LEU A 72 9.47 7.35 -10.43
N PHE A 73 8.60 7.83 -9.54
CA PHE A 73 8.14 9.22 -9.57
C PHE A 73 9.29 10.21 -9.39
N LEU A 74 10.20 9.94 -8.45
CA LEU A 74 11.35 10.79 -8.17
C LEU A 74 12.40 10.82 -9.29
N THR A 75 12.40 9.82 -10.18
CA THR A 75 13.34 9.72 -11.31
C THR A 75 12.69 10.03 -12.65
N ASP A 76 11.40 10.36 -12.69
CA ASP A 76 10.67 10.67 -13.92
C ASP A 76 10.95 12.10 -14.39
N GLU A 77 11.76 12.22 -15.44
CA GLU A 77 12.14 13.50 -16.02
C GLU A 77 10.98 14.25 -16.69
N SER A 78 9.92 13.55 -17.08
CA SER A 78 8.78 14.14 -17.78
C SER A 78 8.02 15.14 -16.90
N ILE A 79 8.03 14.93 -15.59
CA ILE A 79 7.45 15.80 -14.58
C ILE A 79 8.23 17.13 -14.50
N TYR A 80 9.55 17.07 -14.65
CA TYR A 80 10.43 18.26 -14.61
C TYR A 80 10.33 19.12 -15.88
N GLY A 81 9.90 18.53 -17.01
CA GLY A 81 9.73 19.22 -18.28
C GLY A 81 8.48 20.11 -18.40
N ARG A 82 7.58 20.13 -17.41
CA ARG A 82 6.24 20.77 -17.47
C ARG A 82 5.35 20.32 -18.63
N GLN A 83 5.70 19.24 -19.34
CA GLN A 83 5.00 18.84 -20.57
C GLN A 83 3.68 18.11 -20.29
N ILE A 84 3.53 17.49 -19.12
CA ILE A 84 2.31 16.79 -18.74
C ILE A 84 2.11 17.04 -17.25
N VAL A 85 1.17 17.91 -16.89
CA VAL A 85 0.57 17.89 -15.55
C VAL A 85 -0.69 17.04 -15.69
N PRO A 86 -0.68 15.77 -15.24
CA PRO A 86 -1.90 15.00 -15.12
C PRO A 86 -2.94 15.85 -14.40
N LYS A 87 -4.10 16.07 -15.04
CA LYS A 87 -5.20 16.70 -14.33
C LYS A 87 -5.50 15.83 -13.11
N PRO A 88 -5.56 16.40 -11.89
CA PRO A 88 -6.06 15.68 -10.73
C PRO A 88 -7.39 15.04 -11.11
N ALA A 89 -7.55 13.76 -10.82
CA ALA A 89 -8.88 13.15 -10.95
C ALA A 89 -9.82 13.88 -9.99
N ASP A 90 -11.09 14.08 -10.36
CA ASP A 90 -12.04 14.73 -9.46
C ASP A 90 -12.06 13.98 -8.10
N SER A 91 -12.20 14.71 -7.00
CA SER A 91 -12.05 14.20 -5.63
C SER A 91 -12.91 12.97 -5.28
N GLY A 92 -13.96 12.66 -6.07
CA GLY A 92 -14.78 11.45 -5.94
C GLY A 92 -14.21 10.17 -6.57
N TRP A 93 -13.09 10.24 -7.30
CA TRP A 93 -12.52 9.11 -8.03
C TRP A 93 -11.57 8.27 -7.15
N TYR A 94 -10.93 8.90 -6.18
CA TYR A 94 -10.06 8.24 -5.21
C TYR A 94 -10.89 7.61 -4.09
N ASN A 95 -11.25 6.34 -4.24
CA ASN A 95 -12.09 5.63 -3.27
C ASN A 95 -11.42 4.38 -2.67
N THR A 96 -10.18 4.10 -3.07
CA THR A 96 -9.45 2.91 -2.63
C THR A 96 -8.19 3.33 -1.89
N GLU A 97 -8.18 3.16 -0.57
CA GLU A 97 -7.00 3.45 0.24
C GLU A 97 -5.84 2.52 -0.09
N TYR A 98 -4.62 3.06 -0.13
CA TYR A 98 -3.39 2.29 -0.32
C TYR A 98 -2.51 2.36 0.93
N PRO A 99 -2.79 1.53 1.96
CA PRO A 99 -1.97 1.51 3.16
C PRO A 99 -0.61 0.87 2.88
N ALA A 100 0.46 1.56 3.24
CA ALA A 100 1.83 1.09 3.06
C ALA A 100 2.75 1.70 4.12
N LEU A 101 3.87 1.02 4.36
CA LEU A 101 4.98 1.51 5.18
C LEU A 101 6.16 1.78 4.23
N VAL A 102 6.63 3.01 4.14
CA VAL A 102 7.70 3.42 3.22
C VAL A 102 8.78 4.21 3.96
N PRO A 103 10.04 4.23 3.49
CA PRO A 103 11.06 5.09 4.09
C PRO A 103 10.65 6.57 4.12
N ALA A 104 10.80 7.20 5.28
CA ALA A 104 10.33 8.56 5.54
C ALA A 104 10.98 9.58 4.59
N ASN A 105 12.30 9.44 4.39
CA ASN A 105 13.07 10.27 3.47
C ASN A 105 12.55 10.22 2.02
N THR A 106 12.23 9.02 1.53
CA THR A 106 11.67 8.82 0.19
C THR A 106 10.30 9.46 0.07
N TYR A 107 9.45 9.27 1.08
CA TYR A 107 8.11 9.83 1.10
C TYR A 107 8.12 11.36 1.17
N GLU A 108 8.87 11.94 2.10
CA GLU A 108 8.97 13.39 2.28
C GLU A 108 9.50 14.08 1.02
N LEU A 109 10.53 13.50 0.39
CA LEU A 109 11.08 14.01 -0.85
C LEU A 109 10.02 13.97 -1.96
N ALA A 110 9.31 12.85 -2.12
CA ALA A 110 8.25 12.72 -3.12
C ALA A 110 7.10 13.72 -2.87
N CYS A 111 6.68 13.90 -1.62
CA CYS A 111 5.66 14.89 -1.24
C CYS A 111 6.12 16.33 -1.47
N SER A 112 7.40 16.65 -1.25
CA SER A 112 7.96 17.96 -1.60
C SER A 112 7.84 18.22 -3.10
N ARG A 113 8.24 17.24 -3.92
CA ARG A 113 8.17 17.33 -5.39
C ARG A 113 6.75 17.39 -5.91
N ALA A 114 5.84 16.61 -5.35
CA ALA A 114 4.43 16.65 -5.69
C ALA A 114 3.82 18.05 -5.45
N ARG A 115 4.17 18.68 -4.33
CA ARG A 115 3.70 20.04 -4.01
C ARG A 115 4.22 21.09 -5.00
N GLU A 116 5.45 20.95 -5.50
CA GLU A 116 6.01 21.86 -6.52
C GLU A 116 5.18 21.88 -7.82
N ILE A 117 4.51 20.77 -8.15
CA ILE A 117 3.66 20.62 -9.34
C ILE A 117 2.15 20.68 -9.03
N GLY A 118 1.78 20.99 -7.78
CA GLY A 118 0.38 21.15 -7.36
C GLY A 118 -0.38 19.84 -7.12
N PHE A 119 0.32 18.72 -6.91
CA PHE A 119 -0.30 17.43 -6.61
C PHE A 119 -0.66 17.29 -5.12
N SER A 120 -1.80 16.67 -4.85
CA SER A 120 -2.08 16.10 -3.52
C SER A 120 -1.30 14.80 -3.31
N GLU A 121 -1.26 14.30 -2.07
CA GLU A 121 -0.65 12.99 -1.76
C GLU A 121 -1.35 11.84 -2.50
N SER A 122 -2.66 11.96 -2.75
CA SER A 122 -3.45 10.98 -3.51
C SER A 122 -3.13 11.02 -5.01
N ASP A 123 -2.90 12.22 -5.57
CA ASP A 123 -2.42 12.38 -6.95
C ASP A 123 -1.01 11.81 -7.11
N LEU A 124 -0.12 12.15 -6.17
CA LEU A 124 1.24 11.62 -6.10
C LEU A 124 1.24 10.10 -6.13
N LEU A 125 0.56 9.46 -5.18
CA LEU A 125 0.62 8.01 -5.06
C LEU A 125 -0.08 7.33 -6.25
N THR A 126 -1.19 7.87 -6.76
CA THR A 126 -1.84 7.34 -7.97
C THR A 126 -0.91 7.42 -9.17
N TYR A 127 -0.25 8.56 -9.38
CA TYR A 127 0.65 8.74 -10.51
C TYR A 127 1.88 7.83 -10.38
N ALA A 128 2.50 7.78 -9.20
CA ALA A 128 3.62 6.89 -8.91
C ALA A 128 3.25 5.41 -9.19
N LEU A 129 2.08 4.95 -8.74
CA LEU A 129 1.60 3.60 -9.02
C LEU A 129 1.33 3.39 -10.52
N ASN A 130 0.89 4.40 -11.25
CA ASN A 130 0.75 4.30 -12.70
C ASN A 130 2.12 4.16 -13.39
N LEU A 131 3.17 4.86 -12.93
CA LEU A 131 4.53 4.64 -13.42
C LEU A 131 4.99 3.21 -13.15
N PHE A 132 4.72 2.68 -11.96
CA PHE A 132 5.03 1.29 -11.61
C PHE A 132 4.29 0.30 -12.52
N VAL A 133 2.99 0.47 -12.72
CA VAL A 133 2.16 -0.42 -13.55
C VAL A 133 2.55 -0.35 -15.03
N ASN A 134 3.01 0.80 -15.51
CA ASN A 134 3.41 0.99 -16.90
C ASN A 134 4.91 0.81 -17.13
N ASN A 135 5.67 0.44 -16.10
CA ASN A 135 7.10 0.18 -16.24
C ASN A 135 7.33 -0.98 -17.22
N PRO A 136 8.12 -0.80 -18.30
CA PRO A 136 8.30 -1.82 -19.32
C PRO A 136 8.87 -3.14 -18.80
N GLY A 137 9.84 -3.08 -17.88
CA GLY A 137 10.45 -4.27 -17.30
C GLY A 137 9.48 -5.06 -16.42
N ILE A 138 8.67 -4.34 -15.63
CA ILE A 138 7.63 -4.96 -14.80
C ILE A 138 6.56 -5.61 -15.69
N ASN A 139 6.09 -4.93 -16.73
CA ASN A 139 5.10 -5.48 -17.65
C ASN A 139 5.63 -6.70 -18.40
N GLN A 140 6.89 -6.69 -18.84
CA GLN A 140 7.48 -7.86 -19.50
C GLN A 140 7.45 -9.11 -18.62
N ILE A 141 7.80 -8.97 -17.33
CA ILE A 141 7.75 -10.08 -16.37
C ILE A 141 6.30 -10.51 -16.12
N TYR A 142 5.40 -9.54 -15.93
CA TYR A 142 3.99 -9.78 -15.70
C TYR A 142 3.33 -10.55 -16.86
N ASP A 143 3.50 -10.06 -18.08
CA ASP A 143 2.89 -10.62 -19.28
C ASP A 143 3.40 -12.04 -19.53
N ALA A 144 4.71 -12.28 -19.37
CA ALA A 144 5.30 -13.62 -19.47
C ALA A 144 4.73 -14.59 -18.42
N TYR A 145 4.52 -14.13 -17.18
CA TYR A 145 3.94 -14.93 -16.12
C TYR A 145 2.49 -15.32 -16.42
N ILE A 146 1.67 -14.35 -16.82
CA ILE A 146 0.27 -14.58 -17.18
C ILE A 146 0.16 -15.48 -18.40
N GLU A 147 0.95 -15.25 -19.44
CA GLU A 147 0.97 -16.08 -20.64
C GLU A 147 1.32 -17.54 -20.32
N ASN A 148 2.30 -17.77 -19.45
CA ASN A 148 2.68 -19.11 -19.02
C ASN A 148 1.53 -19.81 -18.30
N LEU A 149 0.88 -19.15 -17.33
CA LEU A 149 -0.28 -19.72 -16.63
C LEU A 149 -1.46 -20.00 -17.57
N CYS A 150 -1.71 -19.11 -18.54
CA CYS A 150 -2.75 -19.29 -19.55
C CYS A 150 -2.48 -20.56 -20.38
N LYS A 151 -1.24 -20.74 -20.86
CA LYS A 151 -0.82 -21.91 -21.64
C LYS A 151 -0.92 -23.21 -20.82
N GLN A 152 -0.41 -23.20 -19.59
CA GLN A 152 -0.41 -24.39 -18.72
C GLN A 152 -1.82 -24.87 -18.37
N ASN A 153 -2.77 -23.95 -18.20
CA ASN A 153 -4.11 -24.26 -17.71
C ASN A 153 -5.19 -24.20 -18.81
N ASN A 154 -4.82 -23.83 -20.04
CA ASN A 154 -5.72 -23.61 -21.17
C ASN A 154 -6.89 -22.65 -20.83
N VAL A 155 -6.54 -21.50 -20.24
CA VAL A 155 -7.48 -20.44 -19.83
C VAL A 155 -7.05 -19.09 -20.36
N LYS A 156 -7.96 -18.11 -20.32
CA LYS A 156 -7.69 -16.72 -20.72
C LYS A 156 -7.06 -15.91 -19.58
N ALA A 157 -6.37 -14.83 -19.93
CA ALA A 157 -5.65 -13.96 -19.00
C ALA A 157 -6.57 -13.33 -17.94
N ASP A 158 -7.75 -12.85 -18.33
CA ASP A 158 -8.77 -12.29 -17.44
C ASP A 158 -9.19 -13.27 -16.33
N TYR A 159 -9.30 -14.55 -16.66
CA TYR A 159 -9.58 -15.60 -15.68
C TYR A 159 -8.43 -15.78 -14.70
N VAL A 160 -7.18 -15.78 -15.17
CA VAL A 160 -5.99 -15.90 -14.31
C VAL A 160 -5.90 -14.72 -13.34
N GLU A 161 -6.04 -13.48 -13.84
CA GLU A 161 -6.04 -12.26 -13.03
C GLU A 161 -7.14 -12.28 -11.96
N LEU A 162 -8.37 -12.70 -12.34
CA LEU A 162 -9.47 -12.87 -11.40
C LEU A 162 -9.11 -13.85 -10.28
N LYS A 163 -8.45 -14.97 -10.60
CA LYS A 163 -8.03 -15.96 -9.60
C LYS A 163 -6.95 -15.42 -8.67
N ILE A 164 -5.97 -14.69 -9.18
CA ILE A 164 -4.94 -14.04 -8.36
C ILE A 164 -5.61 -13.05 -7.39
N LEU A 165 -6.47 -12.15 -7.88
CA LEU A 165 -7.19 -11.20 -7.02
C LEU A 165 -8.10 -11.88 -6.00
N GLY A 166 -8.79 -12.96 -6.40
CA GLY A 166 -9.61 -13.76 -5.51
C GLY A 166 -8.80 -14.40 -4.38
N TRP A 167 -7.64 -14.95 -4.71
CA TRP A 167 -6.70 -15.52 -3.75
C TRP A 167 -6.17 -14.47 -2.76
N LEU A 168 -5.75 -13.30 -3.25
CA LEU A 168 -5.27 -12.22 -2.38
C LEU A 168 -6.35 -11.74 -1.41
N LYS A 169 -7.59 -11.59 -1.88
CA LYS A 169 -8.74 -11.28 -1.00
C LYS A 169 -8.96 -12.36 0.05
N TYR A 170 -8.79 -13.62 -0.32
CA TYR A 170 -8.89 -14.74 0.62
C TYR A 170 -7.76 -14.69 1.68
N GLN A 171 -6.52 -14.46 1.26
CA GLN A 171 -5.37 -14.33 2.19
C GLN A 171 -5.54 -13.14 3.14
N ALA A 172 -5.98 -11.99 2.65
CA ALA A 172 -6.25 -10.83 3.50
C ALA A 172 -7.34 -11.13 4.55
N ARG A 173 -8.41 -11.85 4.17
CA ARG A 173 -9.46 -12.30 5.11
C ARG A 173 -8.93 -13.30 6.13
N LYS A 174 -8.09 -14.25 5.69
CA LYS A 174 -7.44 -15.21 6.60
C LYS A 174 -6.55 -14.49 7.60
N LYS A 175 -5.72 -13.54 7.15
CA LYS A 175 -4.87 -12.74 8.03
C LYS A 175 -5.67 -11.89 9.01
N ARG A 176 -6.82 -11.36 8.56
CA ARG A 176 -7.77 -10.63 9.42
C ARG A 176 -8.31 -11.50 10.54
N LEU A 177 -8.67 -12.73 10.22
CA LEU A 177 -9.11 -13.68 11.22
C LEU A 177 -7.98 -13.97 12.22
N GLU A 178 -6.76 -14.25 11.76
CA GLU A 178 -5.60 -14.48 12.63
C GLU A 178 -5.35 -13.30 13.59
N LEU A 179 -5.34 -12.07 13.08
CA LEU A 179 -5.12 -10.89 13.90
C LEU A 179 -6.29 -10.59 14.84
N SER A 180 -7.52 -10.87 14.41
CA SER A 180 -8.68 -10.73 15.30
C SER A 180 -8.66 -11.74 16.44
N LEU A 181 -8.23 -12.98 16.17
CA LEU A 181 -8.04 -13.99 17.19
C LEU A 181 -6.89 -13.63 18.16
N ALA A 182 -5.79 -13.08 17.63
CA ALA A 182 -4.65 -12.67 18.44
C ALA A 182 -4.94 -11.42 19.29
N ALA A 183 -5.71 -10.47 18.77
CA ALA A 183 -6.11 -9.26 19.48
C ALA A 183 -7.25 -9.50 20.48
N GLY A 184 -7.99 -10.62 20.34
CA GLY A 184 -9.19 -10.89 21.14
C GLY A 184 -10.37 -9.97 20.81
N GLU A 185 -10.26 -9.16 19.76
CA GLU A 185 -11.30 -8.28 19.26
C GLU A 185 -11.30 -8.26 17.72
N PHE A 186 -12.45 -7.89 17.14
CA PHE A 186 -12.56 -7.83 15.70
C PHE A 186 -11.70 -6.70 15.15
N VAL A 187 -10.65 -7.07 14.42
CA VAL A 187 -9.82 -6.09 13.71
C VAL A 187 -10.67 -5.52 12.59
N ASP A 188 -11.16 -4.28 12.76
CA ASP A 188 -12.03 -3.65 11.76
C ASP A 188 -11.27 -3.19 10.50
N ARG A 189 -9.94 -3.33 10.51
CA ARG A 189 -9.11 -3.16 9.30
C ARG A 189 -9.52 -4.21 8.26
N ALA A 190 -10.41 -3.81 7.36
CA ALA A 190 -10.77 -4.56 6.15
C ALA A 190 -9.59 -4.79 5.19
N LYS A 191 -8.45 -4.16 5.46
CA LYS A 191 -7.30 -3.99 4.58
C LYS A 191 -6.03 -4.45 5.29
N LEU A 192 -5.88 -5.75 5.46
CA LEU A 192 -4.58 -6.35 5.74
C LEU A 192 -3.82 -6.57 4.43
N PRO A 193 -2.47 -6.57 4.46
CA PRO A 193 -1.63 -6.52 3.27
C PRO A 193 -2.08 -7.50 2.18
#